data_AF-A0A6P4D1P8-F1
#
_entry.id   AF-A0A6P4D1P8-F1
#
_cell.length_a   1.000
_cell.length_b   1.000
_cell.length_c   1.000
_cell.angle_alpha   90.00
_cell.angle_beta   90.00
_cell.angle_gamma   90.00
#
_symmetry.space_group_name_H-M   'P 1'
#
loop_
_entity.id
_entity.type
_entity.pdbx_description
1 polymer ?
#
loop_
_entity_poly.entity_id
_entity_poly.type
_entity_poly.pdbx_seq_one_letter_code
_entity_poly.pdbx_strand_id
1 'polypeptide(L)'
;MAATVSVSGGSSSESALTFMGTGCSSAIPYPRCLISPSHPPCHVCFQSLSLPPNRNPNYRCNASLLIDYCESDGNHRYILIDAGKTFRETVLRWFLHHQIPRIDSIVLTHEHADAVLGLDDVRSIQPVSPTNDIDPTPVYLTQHSMTSLETKLPYLVKKKLKEGQEIRRVAQFSWNIIAEDCNQPFFASGLKLTPLPVMHGEDYICLGFLFGDKSKVAYLSDVSRIPATTDYVISKSGAGQLDLLILDSLYKVRLYIFPRQSSHHL
;
A
#
# COMPACT_ATOMS: atom_id res chain seq x y z
N MET A 1 -41.88 7.18 3.54
CA MET A 1 -41.54 7.90 2.30
C MET A 1 -40.13 8.45 2.48
N ALA A 2 -39.12 7.72 1.99
CA ALA A 2 -37.74 8.17 2.02
C ALA A 2 -37.42 8.81 0.67
N ALA A 3 -37.01 10.07 0.70
CA ALA A 3 -36.72 10.88 -0.46
C ALA A 3 -35.54 10.29 -1.24
N THR A 4 -35.77 10.09 -2.53
CA THR A 4 -34.76 9.80 -3.54
C THR A 4 -33.81 10.99 -3.60
N VAL A 5 -32.56 10.83 -3.17
CA VAL A 5 -31.49 11.78 -3.47
C VAL A 5 -30.81 11.28 -4.74
N SER A 6 -31.17 11.91 -5.86
CA SER A 6 -30.39 11.87 -7.09
C SER A 6 -29.01 12.48 -6.83
N VAL A 7 -27.96 11.66 -6.88
CA VAL A 7 -26.59 12.18 -6.97
C VAL A 7 -26.26 12.29 -8.45
N SER A 8 -26.31 13.52 -8.94
CA SER A 8 -25.77 13.93 -10.24
C SER A 8 -24.31 13.53 -10.37
N GLY A 9 -23.98 12.91 -11.50
CA GLY A 9 -22.62 12.59 -11.88
C GLY A 9 -21.73 13.82 -12.03
N GLY A 10 -20.48 13.64 -11.61
CA GLY A 10 -19.35 14.46 -12.00
C GLY A 10 -18.12 13.58 -11.83
N SER A 11 -17.62 12.98 -12.92
CA SER A 11 -16.27 12.44 -12.92
C SER A 11 -15.35 13.64 -12.73
N SER A 12 -14.71 13.76 -11.57
CA SER A 12 -13.71 14.82 -11.37
C SER A 12 -12.58 14.56 -12.36
N SER A 13 -12.26 15.52 -13.22
CA SER A 13 -11.16 15.42 -14.18
C SER A 13 -9.77 15.46 -13.53
N GLU A 14 -9.65 15.06 -12.28
CA GLU A 14 -8.48 15.19 -11.44
C GLU A 14 -8.14 13.83 -10.82
N SER A 15 -6.84 13.54 -10.76
CA SER A 15 -6.32 12.39 -10.03
C SER A 15 -6.41 12.62 -8.52
N ALA A 16 -6.60 11.56 -7.75
CA ALA A 16 -6.70 11.62 -6.30
C ALA A 16 -5.87 10.52 -5.62
N LEU A 17 -5.50 10.77 -4.37
CA LEU A 17 -4.80 9.82 -3.51
C LEU A 17 -5.68 9.48 -2.31
N THR A 18 -5.97 8.19 -2.12
CA THR A 18 -6.69 7.69 -0.95
C THR A 18 -5.78 6.81 -0.11
N PHE A 19 -5.54 7.22 1.13
CA PHE A 19 -4.80 6.41 2.09
C PHE A 19 -5.68 5.26 2.59
N MET A 20 -5.51 4.09 1.99
CA MET A 20 -6.28 2.89 2.34
C MET A 20 -5.99 2.45 3.78
N GLY A 21 -4.74 2.62 4.22
CA GLY A 21 -4.35 2.52 5.63
C GLY A 21 -3.05 3.26 5.93
N THR A 22 -2.86 3.60 7.20
CA THR A 22 -1.73 4.41 7.71
C THR A 22 -1.13 3.83 9.00
N GLY A 23 -1.41 2.56 9.26
CA GLY A 23 -0.97 1.82 10.43
C GLY A 23 0.30 1.02 10.15
N CYS A 24 0.94 0.56 11.23
CA CYS A 24 2.06 -0.35 11.15
C CYS A 24 1.60 -1.77 10.75
N SER A 25 2.56 -2.70 10.72
CA SER A 25 2.30 -4.11 10.41
C SER A 25 1.20 -4.71 11.28
N SER A 26 1.07 -4.34 12.55
CA SER A 26 0.03 -4.89 13.44
C SER A 26 -1.34 -4.22 13.33
N ALA A 27 -1.48 -3.17 12.51
CA ALA A 27 -2.61 -2.25 12.52
C ALA A 27 -2.85 -1.63 13.92
N ILE A 28 -3.77 -0.66 14.01
CA ILE A 28 -4.20 -0.06 15.28
C ILE A 28 -5.73 -0.14 15.36
N PRO A 29 -6.30 -0.64 16.48
CA PRO A 29 -5.64 -1.02 17.73
C PRO A 29 -4.77 -2.28 17.63
N TYR A 30 -3.66 -2.31 18.38
CA TYR A 30 -2.95 -3.56 18.63
C TYR A 30 -3.73 -4.38 19.66
N PRO A 31 -4.26 -5.59 19.32
CA PRO A 31 -5.20 -6.29 20.18
C PRO A 31 -4.70 -6.55 21.61
N ARG A 32 -3.40 -6.83 21.78
CA ARG A 32 -2.79 -7.06 23.10
C ARG A 32 -2.97 -5.86 24.04
N CYS A 33 -2.87 -4.64 23.53
CA CYS A 33 -3.04 -3.44 24.34
C CYS A 33 -4.45 -3.33 24.96
N LEU A 34 -5.44 -4.00 24.38
CA LEU A 34 -6.83 -3.95 24.82
C LEU A 34 -7.19 -5.12 25.74
N ILE A 35 -6.76 -6.34 25.38
CA ILE A 35 -7.09 -7.54 26.17
C ILE A 35 -6.19 -7.71 27.41
N SER A 36 -5.01 -7.09 27.42
CA SER A 36 -4.06 -7.09 28.53
C SER A 36 -3.41 -5.70 28.63
N PRO A 37 -4.15 -4.69 29.13
CA PRO A 37 -3.67 -3.32 29.16
C PRO A 37 -2.48 -3.16 30.10
N SER A 38 -1.51 -2.34 29.68
CA SER A 38 -0.44 -1.84 30.55
C SER A 38 -0.97 -0.86 31.60
N HIS A 39 -0.13 -0.46 32.56
CA HIS A 39 -0.42 0.61 33.52
C HIS A 39 0.60 1.75 33.39
N PRO A 40 0.22 2.93 32.82
CA PRO A 40 -1.11 3.25 32.27
C PRO A 40 -1.40 2.50 30.94
N PRO A 41 -2.69 2.37 30.55
CA PRO A 41 -3.07 1.72 29.30
C PRO A 41 -2.62 2.54 28.09
N CYS A 42 -2.40 1.86 26.96
CA CYS A 42 -2.04 2.52 25.70
C CYS A 42 -3.18 3.43 25.22
N HIS A 43 -3.03 4.74 25.40
CA HIS A 43 -4.06 5.73 25.09
C HIS A 43 -4.56 5.63 23.64
N VAL A 44 -3.66 5.46 22.68
CA VAL A 44 -3.99 5.40 21.24
C VAL A 44 -4.87 4.18 20.91
N CYS A 45 -4.53 2.99 21.44
CA CYS A 45 -5.32 1.78 21.17
C CYS A 45 -6.71 1.85 21.80
N PHE A 46 -6.85 2.45 22.98
CA PHE A 46 -8.18 2.64 23.57
C PHE A 46 -9.00 3.70 22.81
N GLN A 47 -8.37 4.80 22.40
CA GLN A 47 -9.05 5.83 21.61
C GLN A 47 -9.46 5.35 20.22
N SER A 48 -8.75 4.39 19.62
CA SER A 48 -9.11 3.85 18.30
C SER A 48 -10.46 3.11 18.30
N LEU A 49 -11.04 2.82 19.48
CA LEU A 49 -12.38 2.25 19.63
C LEU A 49 -13.44 3.25 20.10
N SER A 50 -13.08 4.53 20.31
CA SER A 50 -14.00 5.56 20.82
C SER A 50 -14.96 6.12 19.76
N LEU A 51 -14.62 5.99 18.49
CA LEU A 51 -15.41 6.41 17.34
C LEU A 51 -15.49 5.28 16.31
N PRO A 52 -16.53 5.25 15.44
CA PRO A 52 -16.58 4.33 14.31
C PRO A 52 -15.31 4.40 13.46
N PRO A 53 -14.79 3.26 12.93
CA PRO A 53 -13.50 3.21 12.25
C PRO A 53 -13.31 4.24 11.14
N ASN A 54 -14.34 4.51 10.34
CA ASN A 54 -14.32 5.50 9.26
C ASN A 54 -14.18 6.96 9.72
N ARG A 55 -14.40 7.25 11.00
CA ARG A 55 -14.27 8.59 11.60
C ARG A 55 -13.12 8.67 12.63
N ASN A 56 -12.39 7.57 12.82
CA ASN A 56 -11.40 7.47 13.88
C ASN A 56 -9.97 7.46 13.31
N PRO A 57 -9.20 8.56 13.45
CA PRO A 57 -7.82 8.62 12.94
C PRO A 57 -6.85 7.69 13.69
N ASN A 58 -7.25 7.19 14.87
CA ASN A 58 -6.48 6.21 15.62
C ASN A 58 -6.80 4.77 15.20
N TYR A 59 -7.88 4.53 14.45
CA TYR A 59 -8.13 3.21 13.87
C TYR A 59 -7.44 3.12 12.50
N ARG A 60 -6.31 2.40 12.45
CA ARG A 60 -5.40 2.41 11.30
C ARG A 60 -5.19 1.01 10.75
N CYS A 61 -5.64 0.77 9.53
CA CYS A 61 -5.34 -0.43 8.75
C CYS A 61 -3.86 -0.43 8.29
N ASN A 62 -3.37 -1.54 7.75
CA ASN A 62 -1.99 -1.63 7.24
C ASN A 62 -1.74 -0.59 6.14
N ALA A 63 -0.50 -0.10 6.07
CA ALA A 63 -0.07 0.87 5.07
C ALA A 63 -0.46 0.41 3.67
N SER A 64 -1.17 1.27 2.95
CA SER A 64 -1.60 1.04 1.56
C SER A 64 -2.12 2.35 0.98
N LEU A 65 -1.88 2.56 -0.31
CA LEU A 65 -2.28 3.76 -1.04
C LEU A 65 -3.07 3.36 -2.27
N LEU A 66 -4.22 3.98 -2.50
CA LEU A 66 -4.90 3.91 -3.79
C LEU A 66 -4.66 5.20 -4.55
N ILE A 67 -4.16 5.07 -5.77
CA ILE A 67 -4.03 6.14 -6.75
C ILE A 67 -5.22 6.03 -7.69
N ASP A 68 -6.08 7.04 -7.66
CA ASP A 68 -7.08 7.28 -8.69
C ASP A 68 -6.43 8.19 -9.75
N TYR A 69 -6.02 7.59 -10.86
CA TYR A 69 -5.31 8.26 -11.94
C TYR A 69 -6.29 8.61 -13.07
N CYS A 70 -6.51 9.91 -13.26
CA CYS A 70 -7.26 10.43 -14.40
C CYS A 70 -6.33 10.55 -15.62
N GLU A 71 -6.60 9.75 -16.65
CA GLU A 71 -5.92 9.82 -17.95
C GLU A 71 -6.33 11.07 -18.73
N SER A 72 -5.61 11.39 -19.81
CA SER A 72 -5.87 12.58 -20.63
C SER A 72 -7.23 12.59 -21.33
N ASP A 73 -7.83 11.41 -21.51
CA ASP A 73 -9.16 11.22 -22.09
C ASP A 73 -10.29 11.33 -21.04
N GLY A 74 -9.95 11.57 -19.78
CA GLY A 74 -10.89 11.66 -18.66
C GLY A 74 -11.24 10.31 -18.03
N ASN A 75 -10.67 9.20 -18.50
CA ASN A 75 -10.88 7.89 -17.91
C ASN A 75 -10.07 7.72 -16.62
N HIS A 76 -10.68 7.09 -15.62
CA HIS A 76 -10.06 6.82 -14.33
C HIS A 76 -9.50 5.40 -14.26
N ARG A 77 -8.27 5.30 -13.75
CA ARG A 77 -7.56 4.06 -13.45
C ARG A 77 -7.21 3.99 -11.97
N TYR A 78 -7.51 2.87 -11.35
CA TYR A 78 -7.32 2.67 -9.92
C TYR A 78 -6.14 1.74 -9.67
N ILE A 79 -5.01 2.31 -9.25
CA ILE A 79 -3.77 1.59 -8.93
C ILE A 79 -3.64 1.46 -7.42
N LEU A 80 -3.62 0.24 -6.90
CA LEU A 80 -3.41 -0.03 -5.49
C LEU A 80 -1.93 -0.32 -5.21
N ILE A 81 -1.35 0.39 -4.25
CA ILE A 81 -0.05 0.04 -3.65
C ILE A 81 -0.34 -0.78 -2.38
N ASP A 82 0.13 -2.03 -2.40
CA ASP A 82 -0.01 -3.06 -1.37
C ASP A 82 -1.46 -3.48 -1.05
N ALA A 83 -1.63 -4.79 -0.86
CA ALA A 83 -2.88 -5.42 -0.42
C ALA A 83 -2.61 -6.24 0.86
N GLY A 84 -2.54 -5.55 1.99
CA GLY A 84 -2.28 -6.14 3.31
C GLY A 84 -3.44 -6.94 3.88
N LYS A 85 -3.21 -7.59 5.03
CA LYS A 85 -4.24 -8.37 5.77
C LYS A 85 -5.51 -7.60 6.16
N THR A 86 -5.50 -6.27 6.09
CA THR A 86 -6.66 -5.41 6.37
C THR A 86 -7.40 -4.97 5.11
N PHE A 87 -7.02 -5.44 3.92
CA PHE A 87 -7.58 -5.04 2.63
C PHE A 87 -9.11 -5.08 2.56
N ARG A 88 -9.74 -6.18 2.99
CA ARG A 88 -11.21 -6.26 3.00
C ARG A 88 -11.87 -5.13 3.80
N GLU A 89 -11.26 -4.74 4.93
CA GLU A 89 -11.77 -3.63 5.75
C GLU A 89 -11.61 -2.29 5.02
N THR A 90 -10.47 -2.07 4.36
CA THR A 90 -10.21 -0.81 3.65
C THR A 90 -11.12 -0.66 2.43
N VAL A 91 -11.47 -1.76 1.74
CA VAL A 91 -12.52 -1.75 0.70
C VAL A 91 -13.86 -1.30 1.26
N LEU A 92 -14.34 -1.91 2.36
CA LEU A 92 -15.63 -1.54 2.95
C LEU A 92 -15.67 -0.09 3.45
N ARG A 93 -14.52 0.45 3.88
CA ARG A 93 -14.43 1.82 4.39
C ARG A 93 -14.31 2.85 3.28
N TRP A 94 -13.39 2.61 2.34
CA TRP A 94 -12.95 3.65 1.42
C TRP A 94 -13.51 3.47 0.01
N PHE A 95 -13.66 2.24 -0.49
CA PHE A 95 -14.20 2.04 -1.85
C PHE A 95 -15.65 2.46 -1.92
N LEU A 96 -16.44 2.11 -0.90
CA LEU A 96 -17.83 2.53 -0.81
C LEU A 96 -17.96 4.04 -0.60
N HIS A 97 -17.06 4.64 0.18
CA HIS A 97 -17.11 6.07 0.48
C HIS A 97 -16.73 6.94 -0.72
N HIS A 98 -15.68 6.56 -1.45
CA HIS A 98 -15.17 7.27 -2.63
C HIS A 98 -15.70 6.73 -3.95
N GLN A 99 -16.66 5.80 -3.92
CA GLN A 99 -17.28 5.20 -5.10
C GLN A 99 -16.27 4.56 -6.08
N ILE A 100 -15.20 3.95 -5.53
CA ILE A 100 -14.18 3.26 -6.31
C ILE A 100 -14.78 1.95 -6.84
N PRO A 101 -14.90 1.78 -8.18
CA PRO A 101 -15.65 0.67 -8.74
C PRO A 101 -14.82 -0.62 -8.88
N ARG A 102 -13.49 -0.52 -8.91
CA ARG A 102 -12.57 -1.63 -9.22
C ARG A 102 -11.13 -1.28 -8.86
N ILE A 103 -10.23 -2.24 -9.08
CA ILE A 103 -8.79 -2.02 -9.14
C ILE A 103 -8.32 -2.46 -10.53
N ASP A 104 -7.62 -1.57 -11.24
CA ASP A 104 -7.08 -1.84 -12.57
C ASP A 104 -5.70 -2.52 -12.47
N SER A 105 -4.90 -2.20 -11.45
CA SER A 105 -3.60 -2.87 -11.19
C SER A 105 -3.17 -2.75 -9.73
N ILE A 106 -2.32 -3.68 -9.29
CA ILE A 106 -1.69 -3.68 -7.96
C ILE A 106 -0.18 -3.55 -8.11
N VAL A 107 0.45 -2.76 -7.27
CA VAL A 107 1.90 -2.64 -7.15
C VAL A 107 2.30 -3.02 -5.73
N LEU A 108 3.25 -3.94 -5.58
CA LEU A 108 3.72 -4.38 -4.27
C LEU A 108 5.06 -3.71 -3.95
N THR A 109 5.15 -3.13 -2.76
CA THR A 109 6.39 -2.57 -2.22
C THR A 109 7.36 -3.68 -1.82
N HIS A 110 6.82 -4.75 -1.20
CA HIS A 110 7.57 -5.90 -0.70
C HIS A 110 6.66 -7.08 -0.28
N GLU A 111 7.25 -8.20 0.13
CA GLU A 111 6.52 -9.46 0.40
C GLU A 111 6.06 -9.70 1.86
N HIS A 112 6.15 -8.71 2.75
CA HIS A 112 5.72 -8.91 4.14
C HIS A 112 4.20 -9.04 4.26
N ALA A 113 3.78 -9.65 5.36
CA ALA A 113 2.41 -10.08 5.56
C ALA A 113 1.38 -8.93 5.52
N ASP A 114 1.77 -7.79 6.05
CA ASP A 114 1.04 -6.53 6.05
C ASP A 114 0.98 -5.83 4.70
N ALA A 115 1.79 -6.24 3.71
CA ALA A 115 1.73 -5.75 2.34
C ALA A 115 0.99 -6.71 1.38
N VAL A 116 0.95 -8.03 1.67
CA VAL A 116 0.48 -9.03 0.67
C VAL A 116 -0.65 -9.98 1.10
N LEU A 117 -0.95 -10.14 2.40
CA LEU A 117 -1.91 -11.18 2.81
C LEU A 117 -3.38 -10.85 2.51
N GLY A 118 -3.68 -9.66 1.99
CA GLY A 118 -5.00 -9.31 1.45
C GLY A 118 -5.20 -9.71 -0.01
N LEU A 119 -4.18 -10.25 -0.69
CA LEU A 119 -4.28 -10.62 -2.11
C LEU A 119 -5.36 -11.67 -2.38
N ASP A 120 -5.64 -12.60 -1.46
CA ASP A 120 -6.76 -13.55 -1.63
C ASP A 120 -8.12 -12.84 -1.61
N ASP A 121 -8.26 -11.79 -0.79
CA ASP A 121 -9.50 -11.02 -0.67
C ASP A 121 -9.78 -10.15 -1.91
N VAL A 122 -8.77 -9.87 -2.75
CA VAL A 122 -8.96 -9.13 -4.02
C VAL A 122 -9.97 -9.81 -4.94
N ARG A 123 -10.15 -11.14 -4.84
CA ARG A 123 -11.20 -11.85 -5.60
C ARG A 123 -12.60 -11.27 -5.39
N SER A 124 -12.84 -10.66 -4.23
CA SER A 124 -14.15 -10.09 -3.87
C SER A 124 -14.53 -8.84 -4.65
N ILE A 125 -13.55 -8.21 -5.31
CA ILE A 125 -13.73 -7.00 -6.13
C ILE A 125 -13.36 -7.22 -7.61
N GLN A 126 -12.93 -8.43 -7.97
CA GLN A 126 -12.73 -8.81 -9.36
C GLN A 126 -14.09 -9.08 -10.03
N PRO A 127 -14.16 -9.00 -11.37
CA PRO A 127 -15.34 -9.44 -12.10
C PRO A 127 -15.74 -10.87 -11.73
N VAL A 128 -17.04 -11.16 -11.74
CA VAL A 128 -17.56 -12.50 -11.43
C VAL A 128 -17.90 -13.22 -12.73
N SER A 129 -17.29 -14.39 -12.94
CA SER A 129 -17.60 -15.31 -14.04
C SER A 129 -17.98 -16.68 -13.48
N PRO A 130 -19.01 -17.38 -14.01
CA PRO A 130 -19.39 -18.72 -13.54
C PRO A 130 -18.24 -19.73 -13.59
N THR A 131 -17.36 -19.58 -14.57
CA THR A 131 -16.19 -20.43 -14.83
C THR A 131 -14.90 -19.87 -14.22
N ASN A 132 -14.96 -18.73 -13.54
CA ASN A 132 -13.80 -17.94 -13.09
C ASN A 132 -12.84 -17.56 -14.25
N ASP A 133 -13.38 -17.47 -15.46
CA ASP A 133 -12.66 -16.98 -16.64
C ASP A 133 -12.85 -15.46 -16.70
N ILE A 134 -11.89 -14.73 -16.16
CA ILE A 134 -11.84 -13.27 -16.10
C ILE A 134 -10.45 -12.79 -16.49
N ASP A 135 -10.38 -11.56 -16.96
CA ASP A 135 -9.09 -10.91 -17.18
C ASP A 135 -8.34 -10.79 -15.84
N PRO A 136 -7.14 -11.38 -15.72
CA PRO A 136 -6.39 -11.36 -14.48
C PRO A 136 -5.90 -9.96 -14.15
N THR A 137 -6.05 -9.52 -12.90
CA THR A 137 -5.53 -8.21 -12.45
C THR A 137 -3.99 -8.21 -12.53
N PRO A 138 -3.37 -7.24 -13.23
CA PRO A 138 -1.93 -7.07 -13.23
C PRO A 138 -1.39 -6.75 -11.83
N VAL A 139 -0.36 -7.49 -11.40
CA VAL A 139 0.40 -7.24 -10.18
C VAL A 139 1.86 -7.00 -10.53
N TYR A 140 2.43 -5.90 -10.06
CA TYR A 140 3.82 -5.51 -10.29
C TYR A 140 4.60 -5.68 -9.01
N LEU A 141 5.70 -6.43 -9.07
CA LEU A 141 6.51 -6.78 -7.89
C LEU A 141 7.94 -7.15 -8.31
N THR A 142 8.86 -7.14 -7.36
CA THR A 142 10.25 -7.54 -7.63
C THR A 142 10.38 -9.05 -7.79
N GLN A 143 11.48 -9.50 -8.40
CA GLN A 143 11.77 -10.94 -8.53
C GLN A 143 11.88 -11.62 -7.15
N HIS A 144 12.46 -10.93 -6.17
CA HIS A 144 12.55 -11.41 -4.79
C HIS A 144 11.16 -11.61 -4.17
N SER A 145 10.28 -10.61 -4.32
CA SER A 145 8.90 -10.70 -3.84
C SER A 145 8.13 -11.84 -4.50
N MET A 146 8.30 -12.03 -5.81
CA MET A 146 7.67 -13.10 -6.57
C MET A 146 8.07 -14.49 -6.04
N THR A 147 9.36 -14.73 -5.85
CA THR A 147 9.87 -16.01 -5.31
C THR A 147 9.32 -16.29 -3.90
N SER A 148 9.15 -15.26 -3.07
CA SER A 148 8.53 -15.42 -1.76
C SER A 148 7.04 -15.75 -1.85
N LEU A 149 6.30 -15.08 -2.73
CA LEU A 149 4.86 -15.31 -2.94
C LEU A 149 4.58 -16.71 -3.50
N GLU A 150 5.46 -17.26 -4.35
CA GLU A 150 5.36 -18.65 -4.82
C GLU A 150 5.36 -19.67 -3.68
N THR A 151 6.03 -19.34 -2.57
CA THR A 151 6.12 -20.19 -1.38
C THR A 151 4.98 -19.91 -0.41
N LYS A 152 4.66 -18.63 -0.15
CA LYS A 152 3.64 -18.21 0.82
C LYS A 152 2.21 -18.43 0.32
N LEU A 153 1.95 -18.14 -0.95
CA LEU A 153 0.62 -18.14 -1.57
C LEU A 153 0.64 -18.92 -2.91
N PRO A 154 1.11 -20.19 -2.93
CA PRO A 154 1.29 -20.96 -4.17
C PRO A 154 0.01 -21.12 -4.98
N TYR A 155 -1.16 -21.06 -4.33
CA TYR A 155 -2.47 -21.19 -4.95
C TYR A 155 -2.90 -19.94 -5.74
N LEU A 156 -2.33 -18.76 -5.45
CA LEU A 156 -2.55 -17.52 -6.21
C LEU A 156 -1.59 -17.40 -7.40
N VAL A 157 -0.45 -18.10 -7.35
CA VAL A 157 0.56 -18.07 -8.41
C VAL A 157 0.36 -19.19 -9.43
N LYS A 158 0.17 -20.43 -8.97
CA LYS A 158 0.17 -21.60 -9.85
C LYS A 158 -1.21 -21.80 -10.49
N LYS A 159 -1.33 -21.43 -11.77
CA LYS A 159 -2.58 -21.52 -12.55
C LYS A 159 -2.94 -22.91 -13.11
N LYS A 160 -2.06 -23.91 -13.02
CA LYS A 160 -2.32 -25.23 -13.65
C LYS A 160 -3.37 -26.02 -12.86
N LEU A 161 -4.64 -25.81 -13.21
CA LEU A 161 -5.69 -26.80 -13.01
C LEU A 161 -5.35 -28.02 -13.89
N LYS A 162 -5.29 -29.20 -13.29
CA LYS A 162 -5.23 -30.45 -14.07
C LYS A 162 -6.60 -30.71 -14.70
N GLU A 163 -6.61 -31.38 -15.84
CA GLU A 163 -7.84 -31.85 -16.49
C GLU A 163 -8.68 -32.66 -15.47
N GLY A 164 -9.95 -32.29 -15.29
CA GLY A 164 -10.86 -32.88 -14.28
C GLY A 164 -10.83 -32.26 -12.88
N GLN A 165 -10.05 -31.20 -12.62
CA GLN A 165 -10.10 -30.48 -11.33
C GLN A 165 -11.23 -29.44 -11.29
N GLU A 166 -11.85 -29.31 -10.11
CA GLU A 166 -12.85 -28.27 -9.84
C GLU A 166 -12.29 -26.86 -10.05
N ILE A 167 -13.15 -25.95 -10.52
CA ILE A 167 -12.84 -24.53 -10.71
C ILE A 167 -12.45 -23.92 -9.36
N ARG A 168 -11.19 -23.51 -9.24
CA ARG A 168 -10.71 -22.78 -8.05
C ARG A 168 -11.15 -21.32 -8.14
N ARG A 169 -12.04 -20.91 -7.23
CA ARG A 169 -12.49 -19.52 -7.08
C ARG A 169 -11.52 -18.71 -6.22
N VAL A 170 -10.32 -18.51 -6.74
CA VAL A 170 -9.27 -17.66 -6.15
C VAL A 170 -9.03 -16.44 -7.03
N ALA A 171 -8.44 -15.40 -6.44
CA ALA A 171 -8.10 -14.18 -7.18
C ALA A 171 -7.22 -14.51 -8.39
N GLN A 172 -7.51 -13.87 -9.53
CA GLN A 172 -6.77 -14.08 -10.78
C GLN A 172 -5.76 -12.97 -10.98
N PHE A 173 -4.48 -13.31 -11.01
CA PHE A 173 -3.40 -12.35 -11.18
C PHE A 173 -2.56 -12.60 -12.43
N SER A 174 -2.05 -11.52 -13.00
CA SER A 174 -0.96 -11.54 -13.99
C SER A 174 0.25 -10.92 -13.31
N TRP A 175 1.29 -11.72 -13.08
CA TRP A 175 2.47 -11.32 -12.32
C TRP A 175 3.50 -10.69 -13.25
N ASN A 176 3.91 -9.45 -12.97
CA ASN A 176 4.83 -8.66 -13.78
C ASN A 176 6.05 -8.28 -12.94
N ILE A 177 7.23 -8.75 -13.34
CA ILE A 177 8.47 -8.44 -12.63
C ILE A 177 8.92 -7.02 -12.96
N ILE A 178 9.15 -6.21 -11.92
CA ILE A 178 9.76 -4.88 -12.04
C ILE A 178 11.18 -4.89 -11.48
N ALA A 179 12.01 -3.99 -12.01
CA ALA A 179 13.37 -3.81 -11.55
C ALA A 179 13.42 -3.03 -10.22
N GLU A 180 14.41 -3.33 -9.39
CA GLU A 180 14.76 -2.58 -8.18
C GLU A 180 15.74 -1.45 -8.53
N ASP A 181 15.37 -0.59 -9.50
CA ASP A 181 16.23 0.46 -10.05
C ASP A 181 15.43 1.72 -10.41
N CYS A 182 15.88 2.87 -9.91
CA CYS A 182 15.31 4.19 -10.21
C CYS A 182 15.34 4.55 -11.71
N ASN A 183 16.24 3.95 -12.48
CA ASN A 183 16.39 4.23 -13.92
C ASN A 183 15.49 3.35 -14.80
N GLN A 184 14.73 2.43 -14.20
CA GLN A 184 13.87 1.47 -14.90
C GLN A 184 12.40 1.70 -14.51
N PRO A 185 11.79 2.81 -14.93
CA PRO A 185 10.37 3.03 -14.70
C PRO A 185 9.52 2.01 -15.43
N PHE A 186 8.32 1.77 -14.90
CA PHE A 186 7.32 0.91 -15.52
C PHE A 186 5.97 1.63 -15.57
N PHE A 187 5.02 1.06 -16.31
CA PHE A 187 3.66 1.58 -16.41
C PHE A 187 2.69 0.58 -15.79
N ALA A 188 1.89 1.06 -14.84
CA ALA A 188 0.75 0.33 -14.30
C ALA A 188 -0.52 1.12 -14.61
N SER A 189 -1.41 0.53 -15.42
CA SER A 189 -2.66 1.17 -15.83
C SER A 189 -2.48 2.60 -16.36
N GLY A 190 -1.51 2.80 -17.26
CA GLY A 190 -1.21 4.10 -17.88
C GLY A 190 -0.37 5.06 -17.04
N LEU A 191 -0.22 4.84 -15.73
CA LEU A 191 0.60 5.68 -14.86
C LEU A 191 2.05 5.22 -14.86
N LYS A 192 2.98 6.14 -15.15
CA LYS A 192 4.42 5.92 -15.01
C LYS A 192 4.80 5.91 -13.53
N LEU A 193 5.40 4.81 -13.09
CA LEU A 193 5.94 4.62 -11.74
C LEU A 193 7.45 4.38 -11.83
N THR A 194 8.20 5.14 -11.06
CA THR A 194 9.64 4.93 -10.86
C THR A 194 9.85 4.19 -9.53
N PRO A 195 10.41 2.97 -9.56
CA PRO A 195 10.82 2.27 -8.34
C PRO A 195 11.82 3.09 -7.54
N LEU A 196 11.68 3.13 -6.23
CA LEU A 196 12.60 3.80 -5.30
C LEU A 196 13.13 2.76 -4.29
N PRO A 197 14.26 2.09 -4.56
CA PRO A 197 14.85 1.16 -3.61
C PRO A 197 15.21 1.87 -2.29
N VAL A 198 14.70 1.35 -1.18
CA VAL A 198 14.93 1.87 0.16
C VAL A 198 15.24 0.74 1.11
N MET A 199 16.01 1.03 2.16
CA MET A 199 16.35 0.03 3.16
C MET A 199 15.18 -0.13 4.13
N HIS A 200 14.83 -1.36 4.42
CA HIS A 200 13.87 -1.75 5.44
C HIS A 200 14.55 -2.70 6.44
N GLY A 201 15.15 -2.12 7.48
CA GLY A 201 16.09 -2.82 8.37
C GLY A 201 17.55 -2.62 7.93
N GLU A 202 18.43 -3.57 8.27
CA GLU A 202 19.87 -3.48 7.97
C GLU A 202 20.21 -3.99 6.56
N ASP A 203 19.67 -5.15 6.16
CA ASP A 203 20.09 -5.91 4.98
C ASP A 203 18.93 -6.30 4.05
N TYR A 204 17.87 -5.49 4.04
CA TYR A 204 16.69 -5.78 3.23
C TYR A 204 16.24 -4.51 2.49
N ILE A 205 15.98 -4.67 1.19
CA ILE A 205 15.51 -3.61 0.31
C ILE A 205 14.03 -3.86 0.03
N CYS A 206 13.22 -2.83 0.23
CA CYS A 206 11.87 -2.76 -0.31
C CYS A 206 11.79 -1.60 -1.31
N LEU A 207 10.65 -1.49 -1.99
CA LEU A 207 10.39 -0.39 -2.92
C LEU A 207 9.46 0.64 -2.31
N GLY A 208 9.80 1.90 -2.46
CA GLY A 208 8.82 2.96 -2.61
C GLY A 208 8.60 3.30 -4.09
N PHE A 209 7.75 4.29 -4.36
CA PHE A 209 7.43 4.68 -5.73
C PHE A 209 7.34 6.20 -5.89
N LEU A 210 7.98 6.71 -6.94
CA LEU A 210 7.83 8.08 -7.43
C LEU A 210 6.88 8.08 -8.64
N PHE A 211 5.90 8.97 -8.63
CA PHE A 211 4.93 9.12 -9.72
C PHE A 211 4.40 10.54 -9.82
N GLY A 212 3.71 10.82 -10.93
CA GLY A 212 3.12 12.12 -11.25
C GLY A 212 4.05 13.05 -12.02
N ASP A 213 3.54 13.64 -13.11
CA ASP A 213 4.32 14.55 -13.96
C ASP A 213 4.08 16.02 -13.59
N LYS A 214 2.83 16.41 -13.28
CA LYS A 214 2.46 17.78 -12.84
C LYS A 214 2.71 18.02 -11.35
N SER A 215 2.43 17.01 -10.54
CA SER A 215 2.69 17.00 -9.11
C SER A 215 3.46 15.73 -8.78
N LYS A 216 4.73 15.88 -8.39
CA LYS A 216 5.63 14.77 -8.09
C LYS A 216 5.39 14.27 -6.68
N VAL A 217 5.01 13.00 -6.58
CA VAL A 217 4.71 12.33 -5.31
C VAL A 217 5.65 11.16 -5.10
N ALA A 218 6.25 11.06 -3.91
CA ALA A 218 6.97 9.86 -3.48
C ALA A 218 6.24 9.19 -2.31
N TYR A 219 6.01 7.87 -2.44
CA TYR A 219 5.43 7.03 -1.40
C TYR A 219 6.46 6.01 -0.89
N LEU A 220 6.84 6.13 0.38
CA LEU A 220 7.87 5.34 1.05
C LEU A 220 7.33 4.81 2.40
N SER A 221 6.71 3.62 2.42
CA SER A 221 5.95 3.14 3.60
C SER A 221 6.76 2.45 4.68
N ASP A 222 7.83 1.75 4.30
CA ASP A 222 8.64 0.88 5.18
C ASP A 222 10.12 1.24 5.03
N VAL A 223 10.59 2.26 5.73
CA VAL A 223 11.95 2.81 5.50
C VAL A 223 12.73 2.98 6.80
N SER A 224 13.89 2.33 6.88
CA SER A 224 14.92 2.57 7.89
C SER A 224 16.00 3.55 7.39
N ARG A 225 16.32 3.52 6.09
CA ARG A 225 17.36 4.35 5.48
C ARG A 225 17.09 4.55 3.99
N ILE A 226 17.34 5.76 3.50
CA ILE A 226 17.24 6.10 2.07
C ILE A 226 18.66 6.04 1.45
N PRO A 227 18.93 5.14 0.49
CA PRO A 227 20.18 5.10 -0.24
C PRO A 227 20.42 6.38 -1.05
N ALA A 228 21.69 6.71 -1.32
CA ALA A 228 22.07 7.91 -2.06
C ALA A 228 21.45 8.00 -3.47
N THR A 229 21.25 6.85 -4.13
CA THR A 229 20.58 6.78 -5.44
C THR A 229 19.14 7.24 -5.37
N THR A 230 18.39 6.79 -4.37
CA THR A 230 17.01 7.18 -4.13
C THR A 230 16.92 8.63 -3.63
N ASP A 231 17.79 9.03 -2.70
CA ASP A 231 17.87 10.41 -2.20
C ASP A 231 18.13 11.42 -3.34
N TYR A 232 19.03 11.09 -4.27
CA TYR A 232 19.26 11.91 -5.46
C TYR A 232 17.98 12.07 -6.28
N VAL A 233 17.19 11.02 -6.47
CA VAL A 233 15.98 11.07 -7.30
C VAL A 233 14.87 11.92 -6.68
N ILE A 234 14.77 11.96 -5.35
CA ILE A 234 13.66 12.62 -4.62
C ILE A 234 14.03 13.94 -3.94
N SER A 235 15.30 14.33 -3.94
CA SER A 235 15.76 15.56 -3.28
C SER A 235 15.79 16.77 -4.21
N LYS A 236 15.59 17.96 -3.61
CA LYS A 236 15.71 19.25 -4.30
C LYS A 236 17.09 19.46 -4.94
N SER A 237 18.14 18.95 -4.30
CA SER A 237 19.53 19.05 -4.78
C SER A 237 19.88 18.04 -5.86
N GLY A 238 19.04 17.02 -6.08
CA GLY A 238 19.24 16.00 -7.11
C GLY A 238 18.34 16.20 -8.32
N ALA A 239 17.51 15.20 -8.65
CA ALA A 239 16.71 15.16 -9.87
C ALA A 239 15.41 16.01 -9.82
N GLY A 240 15.05 16.57 -8.67
CA GLY A 240 14.02 17.59 -8.58
C GLY A 240 13.20 17.56 -7.28
N GLN A 241 12.62 18.70 -6.96
CA GLN A 241 11.71 18.88 -5.82
C GLN A 241 10.45 18.01 -5.97
N LEU A 242 10.05 17.37 -4.86
CA LEU A 242 8.73 16.74 -4.72
C LEU A 242 7.69 17.76 -4.27
N ASP A 243 6.44 17.57 -4.71
CA ASP A 243 5.27 18.28 -4.19
C ASP A 243 4.70 17.59 -2.95
N LEU A 244 4.82 16.25 -2.89
CA LEU A 244 4.36 15.46 -1.75
C LEU A 244 5.33 14.30 -1.47
N LEU A 245 5.76 14.19 -0.21
CA LEU A 245 6.51 13.06 0.32
C LEU A 245 5.67 12.37 1.40
N ILE A 246 5.36 11.09 1.18
CA ILE A 246 4.72 10.21 2.15
C ILE A 246 5.81 9.26 2.65
N LEU A 247 6.10 9.28 3.96
CA LEU A 247 7.26 8.61 4.54
C LEU A 247 6.89 7.88 5.84
N ASP A 248 7.54 6.73 6.06
CA ASP A 248 7.53 5.98 7.32
C ASP A 248 7.81 6.89 8.53
N SER A 249 7.01 6.70 9.59
CA SER A 249 7.32 7.25 10.92
C SER A 249 6.80 6.34 12.03
N LEU A 250 7.44 5.17 12.19
CA LEU A 250 6.95 4.12 13.08
C LEU A 250 7.10 4.42 14.58
N TYR A 251 8.29 4.84 15.03
CA TYR A 251 8.57 5.07 16.45
C TYR A 251 9.19 6.44 16.69
N LYS A 252 8.81 7.06 17.81
CA LYS A 252 9.53 8.22 18.34
C LYS A 252 10.85 7.73 18.95
N VAL A 253 11.97 7.98 18.28
CA VAL A 253 13.28 7.83 18.92
C VAL A 253 13.40 8.91 19.98
N ARG A 254 13.40 8.52 21.26
CA ARG A 254 13.81 9.43 22.34
C ARG A 254 15.34 9.47 22.28
N LEU A 255 15.89 10.46 21.58
CA LEU A 255 17.32 10.76 21.65
C LEU A 255 17.63 11.10 23.11
N TYR A 256 18.13 10.12 23.87
CA TYR A 256 18.76 10.40 25.15
C TYR A 256 20.06 11.14 24.84
N ILE A 257 20.00 12.49 24.89
CA ILE A 257 21.20 13.31 24.96
C ILE A 257 21.83 13.00 26.31
N PHE A 258 22.76 12.05 26.34
CA PHE A 258 23.70 11.96 27.45
C PHE A 258 24.53 13.25 27.43
N PRO A 259 24.62 14.01 28.54
CA PRO A 259 25.58 15.09 28.62
C PRO A 259 26.96 14.47 28.41
N ARG A 260 27.74 14.99 27.44
CA ARG A 260 29.17 14.68 27.34
C ARG A 260 29.77 14.92 28.72
N GLN A 261 30.23 13.85 29.39
CA GLN A 261 31.14 14.03 30.50
C GLN A 261 32.38 14.73 29.93
N SER A 262 32.60 15.95 30.37
CA SER A 262 33.85 16.67 30.18
C SER A 262 34.96 15.84 30.82
N SER A 263 35.79 15.22 29.98
CA SER A 263 37.07 14.69 30.38
C SER A 263 37.94 15.83 30.87
N HIS A 264 37.96 16.05 32.19
CA HIS A 264 39.03 16.79 32.83
C HIS A 264 40.28 15.92 32.81
N HIS A 265 41.22 16.29 31.95
CA HIS A 265 42.61 15.97 32.13
C HIS A 265 43.14 16.68 33.38
N LEU A 266 43.64 15.89 34.32
CA LEU A 266 44.81 16.21 35.15
C LEU A 266 45.70 14.95 35.16
#